data_AF-A0AAD7VQD6-F1
#
_entry.id   AF-A0AAD7VQD6-F1
#
_cell.length_a   1.000
_cell.length_b   1.000
_cell.length_c   1.000
_cell.angle_alpha   90.00
_cell.angle_beta   90.00
_cell.angle_gamma   90.00
#
_symmetry.space_group_name_H-M   'P 1'
#
loop_
_entity.id
_entity.type
_entity.pdbx_description
1 polymer ?
#
loop_
_entity_poly.entity_id
_entity_poly.type
_entity_poly.pdbx_seq_one_letter_code
_entity_poly.pdbx_strand_id
1 'polypeptide(L)'
;MMMLIRCSHIPILFNKLYGDSVLNSRITILINIHRTFIDVAMRYAYYVRQLSKLGTRLSWLCMKDTIEQIIDCLLSHARRLGSNVAWADVHGLGYAAFIMVLRRKQSNFRDILPWLESMQQKLRHSVREMVAKIAMDKQGRHIIAVKKY
;
A
#
# COMPACT_ATOMS: atom_id res chain seq x y z
N MET A 1 0.59 -1.06 -24.22
CA MET A 1 0.73 -0.74 -22.79
C MET A 1 1.61 -1.79 -22.13
N MET A 2 2.91 -1.51 -21.90
CA MET A 2 3.83 -2.47 -21.27
C MET A 2 3.67 -2.41 -19.74
N MET A 3 2.98 -3.38 -19.15
CA MET A 3 3.00 -3.60 -17.69
C MET A 3 4.34 -4.22 -17.31
N LEU A 4 5.22 -3.41 -16.70
CA LEU A 4 6.59 -3.81 -16.34
C LEU A 4 6.68 -4.78 -15.15
N ILE A 5 5.61 -4.91 -14.37
CA ILE A 5 5.42 -5.97 -13.38
C ILE A 5 3.99 -6.49 -13.55
N ARG A 6 3.84 -7.73 -14.01
CA ARG A 6 2.52 -8.34 -14.10
C ARG A 6 2.02 -8.69 -12.70
N CYS A 7 0.75 -8.39 -12.47
CA CYS A 7 -0.07 -8.94 -11.38
C CYS A 7 0.11 -10.44 -11.14
N SER A 8 0.52 -11.19 -12.17
CA SER A 8 0.78 -12.64 -12.09
C SER A 8 1.86 -13.04 -11.09
N HIS A 9 2.75 -12.13 -10.67
CA HIS A 9 3.79 -12.45 -9.67
C HIS A 9 3.29 -12.31 -8.23
N ILE A 10 2.17 -11.62 -8.01
CA ILE A 10 1.63 -11.38 -6.67
C ILE A 10 1.17 -12.68 -5.98
N PRO A 11 0.46 -13.62 -6.66
CA PRO A 11 0.08 -14.90 -6.04
C PRO A 11 1.24 -15.78 -5.57
N ILE A 12 2.43 -15.62 -6.18
CA ILE A 12 3.63 -16.34 -5.77
C ILE A 12 4.20 -15.74 -4.48
N LEU A 13 4.20 -14.42 -4.37
CA LEU A 13 4.75 -13.70 -3.22
C LEU A 13 3.79 -13.65 -2.02
N PHE A 14 2.48 -13.68 -2.28
CA PHE A 14 1.44 -13.61 -1.27
C PHE A 14 0.41 -14.70 -1.54
N ASN A 15 0.64 -15.90 -1.00
CA ASN A 15 -0.24 -17.04 -1.20
C ASN A 15 -1.28 -17.18 -0.06
N LYS A 16 -2.18 -18.18 -0.19
CA LYS A 16 -3.26 -18.42 0.77
C LYS A 16 -2.77 -18.53 2.22
N LEU A 17 -1.61 -19.17 2.47
CA LEU A 17 -1.08 -19.34 3.83
C LEU A 17 -0.80 -18.00 4.52
N TYR A 18 -0.47 -16.95 3.75
CA TYR A 18 -0.12 -15.63 4.27
C TYR A 18 -1.30 -14.65 4.34
N GLY A 19 -2.38 -14.93 3.60
CA GLY A 19 -3.57 -14.07 3.50
C GLY A 19 -4.82 -14.62 4.18
N ASP A 20 -4.83 -15.87 4.63
CA ASP A 20 -6.02 -16.46 5.23
C ASP A 20 -6.29 -15.90 6.64
N SER A 21 -7.44 -15.23 6.81
CA SER A 21 -7.89 -14.67 8.10
C SER A 21 -8.31 -15.73 9.12
N VAL A 22 -8.53 -16.98 8.70
CA VAL A 22 -8.81 -18.10 9.61
C VAL A 22 -7.53 -18.54 10.31
N LEU A 23 -6.40 -18.51 9.59
CA LEU A 23 -5.11 -18.99 10.08
C LEU A 23 -4.24 -17.88 10.68
N ASN A 24 -4.45 -16.63 10.26
CA ASN A 24 -3.59 -15.51 10.62
C ASN A 24 -4.36 -14.37 11.27
N SER A 25 -3.74 -13.74 12.27
CA SER A 25 -4.22 -12.47 12.79
C SER A 25 -4.12 -11.37 11.73
N ARG A 26 -5.01 -10.37 11.81
CA ARG A 26 -4.98 -9.19 10.93
C ARG A 26 -3.59 -8.53 10.90
N ILE A 27 -2.92 -8.41 12.05
CA ILE A 27 -1.57 -7.82 12.14
C ILE A 27 -0.57 -8.63 11.30
N THR A 28 -0.62 -9.96 11.39
CA THR A 28 0.26 -10.85 10.62
C THR A 28 0.03 -10.70 9.12
N ILE A 29 -1.23 -10.65 8.70
CA ILE A 29 -1.60 -10.41 7.28
C ILE A 29 -1.04 -9.08 6.79
N LEU A 30 -1.17 -8.01 7.58
CA LEU A 30 -0.63 -6.69 7.21
C LEU A 30 0.90 -6.69 7.11
N ILE A 31 1.60 -7.39 8.02
CA ILE A 31 3.06 -7.56 7.94
C ILE A 31 3.44 -8.30 6.65
N ASN A 32 2.72 -9.37 6.31
CA ASN A 32 2.96 -10.14 5.10
C ASN A 32 2.74 -9.29 3.84
N ILE A 33 1.63 -8.53 3.78
CA ILE A 33 1.36 -7.58 2.69
C ILE A 33 2.49 -6.56 2.56
N HIS A 34 2.96 -5.97 3.67
CA HIS A 34 4.04 -5.00 3.62
C HIS A 34 5.35 -5.61 3.11
N ARG A 35 5.71 -6.81 3.56
CA ARG A 35 6.88 -7.56 3.04
C ARG A 35 6.76 -7.81 1.55
N THR A 36 5.60 -8.26 1.07
CA THR A 36 5.33 -8.44 -0.36
C THR A 36 5.53 -7.15 -1.14
N PHE A 37 5.06 -6.00 -0.62
CA PHE A 37 5.29 -4.72 -1.28
C PHE A 37 6.76 -4.32 -1.33
N ILE A 38 7.55 -4.62 -0.29
CA ILE A 38 9.00 -4.36 -0.30
C ILE A 38 9.66 -5.14 -1.44
N ASP A 39 9.35 -6.43 -1.57
CA ASP A 39 9.89 -7.29 -2.63
C ASP A 39 9.50 -6.79 -4.02
N VAL A 40 8.23 -6.41 -4.21
CA VAL A 40 7.76 -5.85 -5.48
C VAL A 40 8.43 -4.51 -5.77
N ALA A 41 8.58 -3.64 -4.78
CA ALA A 41 9.26 -2.35 -4.95
C ALA A 41 10.75 -2.52 -5.29
N MET A 42 11.44 -3.52 -4.71
CA MET A 42 12.82 -3.85 -5.07
C MET A 42 12.93 -4.32 -6.53
N ARG A 43 12.03 -5.20 -6.96
CA ARG A 43 11.96 -5.66 -8.36
C ARG A 43 11.66 -4.51 -9.30
N TYR A 44 10.71 -3.65 -8.95
CA TYR A 44 10.36 -2.44 -9.71
C TYR A 44 11.59 -1.54 -9.88
N ALA A 45 12.28 -1.22 -8.79
CA ALA A 45 13.48 -0.40 -8.83
C ALA A 45 14.58 -1.01 -9.71
N TYR A 46 14.73 -2.34 -9.68
CA TYR A 46 15.62 -3.07 -10.57
C TYR A 46 15.23 -2.90 -12.04
N TYR A 47 13.96 -3.11 -12.39
CA TYR A 47 13.46 -2.97 -13.76
C TYR A 47 13.66 -1.56 -14.31
N VAL A 48 13.26 -0.53 -13.58
CA VAL A 48 13.43 0.87 -13.99
C VAL A 48 14.91 1.19 -14.23
N ARG A 49 15.81 0.68 -13.38
CA ARG A 49 17.25 0.83 -13.57
C ARG A 49 17.74 0.15 -14.85
N GLN A 50 17.26 -1.05 -15.18
CA GLN A 50 17.66 -1.74 -16.41
C GLN A 50 17.16 -0.99 -17.65
N LEU A 51 15.92 -0.50 -17.65
CA LEU A 51 15.42 0.34 -18.73
C LEU A 51 16.26 1.59 -18.92
N SER A 52 16.63 2.26 -17.82
CA SER A 52 17.48 3.46 -17.89
C SER A 52 18.85 3.15 -18.48
N LYS A 53 19.42 1.96 -18.25
CA LYS A 53 20.68 1.53 -18.88
C LYS A 53 20.53 1.30 -20.38
N LEU A 54 19.34 0.91 -20.83
CA LEU A 54 18.98 0.77 -22.24
C LEU A 54 18.55 2.10 -22.87
N GLY A 55 18.80 3.25 -22.22
CA GLY A 55 18.40 4.57 -22.69
C GLY A 55 16.90 4.87 -22.58
N THR A 56 16.10 3.98 -22.01
CA THR A 56 14.66 4.16 -21.85
C THR A 56 14.33 4.74 -20.49
N ARG A 57 13.76 5.95 -20.46
CA ARG A 57 13.24 6.57 -19.23
C ARG A 57 11.73 6.41 -19.17
N LEU A 58 11.22 5.95 -18.03
CA LEU A 58 9.78 5.93 -17.79
C LEU A 58 9.29 7.34 -17.52
N SER A 59 8.13 7.68 -18.10
CA SER A 59 7.44 8.92 -17.73
C SER A 59 6.90 8.82 -16.30
N TRP A 60 6.77 9.97 -15.63
CA TRP A 60 6.19 10.03 -14.29
C TRP A 60 4.82 9.36 -14.21
N LEU A 61 3.99 9.55 -15.24
CA LEU A 61 2.64 8.98 -15.33
C LEU A 61 2.69 7.45 -15.39
N CYS A 62 3.59 6.89 -16.21
CA CYS A 62 3.80 5.45 -16.29
C CYS A 62 4.28 4.89 -14.94
N MET A 63 5.17 5.59 -14.24
CA MET A 63 5.63 5.17 -12.91
C MET A 63 4.49 5.17 -11.89
N LYS A 64 3.73 6.27 -11.82
CA LYS A 64 2.54 6.40 -10.96
C LYS A 64 1.54 5.29 -11.21
N ASP A 65 1.09 5.12 -12.45
CA ASP A 65 0.01 4.19 -12.78
C ASP A 65 0.44 2.73 -12.55
N THR A 66 1.73 2.42 -12.78
CA THR A 66 2.28 1.10 -12.45
C THR A 66 2.25 0.83 -10.95
N ILE A 67 2.61 1.80 -10.12
CA ILE A 67 2.62 1.64 -8.66
C ILE A 67 1.19 1.45 -8.12
N GLU A 68 0.24 2.29 -8.56
CA GLU A 68 -1.17 2.16 -8.17
C GLU A 68 -1.72 0.79 -8.58
N GLN A 69 -1.47 0.37 -9.82
CA GLN A 69 -1.94 -0.92 -10.32
C GLN A 69 -1.35 -2.10 -9.52
N ILE A 70 -0.09 -2.02 -9.09
CA ILE A 70 0.53 -3.02 -8.22
C ILE A 70 -0.19 -3.09 -6.86
N ILE A 71 -0.50 -1.94 -6.26
CA ILE A 71 -1.17 -1.85 -4.96
C ILE A 71 -2.59 -2.41 -5.04
N ASP A 72 -3.37 -1.98 -6.02
CA ASP A 72 -4.74 -2.46 -6.26
C ASP A 72 -4.77 -3.97 -6.51
N CYS A 73 -3.76 -4.47 -7.22
CA CYS A 73 -3.66 -5.89 -7.52
C CYS A 73 -3.39 -6.73 -6.28
N LEU A 74 -2.51 -6.27 -5.38
CA LEU A 74 -2.27 -6.96 -4.12
C LEU A 74 -3.49 -6.89 -3.19
N LEU A 75 -4.18 -5.75 -3.15
CA LEU A 75 -5.44 -5.60 -2.41
C LEU A 75 -6.51 -6.58 -2.90
N SER A 76 -6.74 -6.61 -4.21
CA SER A 76 -7.69 -7.52 -4.85
C SER A 76 -7.33 -8.98 -4.57
N HIS A 77 -6.04 -9.31 -4.66
CA HIS A 77 -5.55 -10.65 -4.36
C HIS A 77 -5.77 -11.04 -2.90
N ALA A 78 -5.42 -10.17 -1.95
CA ALA A 78 -5.61 -10.42 -0.52
C ALA A 78 -7.09 -10.65 -0.18
N ARG A 79 -7.99 -9.80 -0.71
CA ARG A 79 -9.44 -9.98 -0.54
C ARG A 79 -9.93 -11.32 -1.10
N ARG A 80 -9.43 -11.74 -2.26
CA ARG A 80 -9.75 -13.05 -2.85
C ARG A 80 -9.29 -14.23 -1.99
N LEU A 81 -8.24 -14.05 -1.18
CA LEU A 81 -7.79 -15.05 -0.21
C LEU A 81 -8.59 -15.04 1.11
N GLY A 82 -9.61 -14.19 1.22
CA GLY A 82 -10.40 -14.05 2.45
C GLY A 82 -9.74 -13.14 3.50
N SER A 83 -8.73 -12.35 3.13
CA SER A 83 -8.15 -11.35 4.03
C SER A 83 -9.15 -10.23 4.32
N ASN A 84 -9.47 -10.01 5.60
CA ASN A 84 -10.24 -8.83 6.01
C ASN A 84 -9.32 -7.60 6.17
N VAL A 85 -8.92 -7.03 5.02
CA VAL A 85 -8.04 -5.84 4.95
C VAL A 85 -8.75 -4.64 4.35
N ALA A 86 -8.58 -3.47 4.97
CA ALA A 86 -9.13 -2.23 4.46
C ALA A 86 -8.26 -1.67 3.33
N TRP A 87 -8.91 -0.95 2.41
CA TRP A 87 -8.22 -0.25 1.32
C TRP A 87 -7.11 0.66 1.87
N ALA A 88 -7.41 1.43 2.92
CA ALA A 88 -6.47 2.36 3.52
C ALA A 88 -5.22 1.66 4.09
N ASP A 89 -5.37 0.49 4.71
CA ASP A 89 -4.23 -0.26 5.23
C ASP A 89 -3.29 -0.67 4.09
N VAL A 90 -3.84 -1.25 3.02
CA VAL A 90 -3.05 -1.79 1.91
C VAL A 90 -2.37 -0.66 1.13
N HIS A 91 -3.07 0.43 0.80
CA HIS A 91 -2.45 1.58 0.15
C HIS A 91 -1.40 2.25 1.05
N GLY A 92 -1.69 2.41 2.34
CA GLY A 92 -0.73 2.95 3.30
C GLY A 92 0.58 2.15 3.37
N LEU A 93 0.47 0.81 3.41
CA LEU A 93 1.62 -0.10 3.41
C LEU A 93 2.35 -0.14 2.06
N GLY A 94 1.60 -0.04 0.96
CA GLY A 94 2.14 0.04 -0.40
C GLY A 94 3.00 1.29 -0.58
N TYR A 95 2.44 2.47 -0.34
CA TYR A 95 3.19 3.73 -0.43
C TYR A 95 4.40 3.72 0.50
N ALA A 96 4.26 3.25 1.74
CA ALA A 96 5.37 3.16 2.68
C ALA A 96 6.53 2.29 2.15
N ALA A 97 6.22 1.12 1.59
CA ALA A 97 7.23 0.21 1.04
C ALA A 97 7.94 0.81 -0.18
N PHE A 98 7.17 1.40 -1.12
CA PHE A 98 7.76 2.08 -2.29
C PHE A 98 8.63 3.25 -1.88
N ILE A 99 8.20 4.11 -0.94
CA ILE A 99 9.04 5.20 -0.41
C ILE A 99 10.33 4.64 0.19
N MET A 100 10.24 3.60 1.02
CA MET A 100 11.41 3.01 1.68
C MET A 100 12.46 2.51 0.68
N VAL A 101 12.02 1.85 -0.40
CA VAL A 101 12.92 1.30 -1.42
C VAL A 101 13.44 2.38 -2.36
N LEU A 102 12.54 3.21 -2.90
CA LEU A 102 12.88 4.21 -3.93
C LEU A 102 13.71 5.37 -3.37
N ARG A 103 13.55 5.74 -2.09
CA ARG A 103 14.41 6.73 -1.43
C ARG A 103 15.88 6.32 -1.39
N ARG A 104 16.20 5.02 -1.41
CA ARG A 104 17.61 4.56 -1.47
C ARG A 104 18.23 4.74 -2.87
N LYS A 105 17.43 5.12 -3.87
CA LYS A 105 17.79 5.18 -5.30
C LYS A 105 17.29 6.47 -5.96
N GLN A 106 17.31 7.59 -5.23
CA GLN A 106 16.58 8.83 -5.58
C GLN A 106 16.82 9.35 -7.00
N SER A 107 18.02 9.18 -7.57
CA SER A 107 18.36 9.72 -8.89
C SER A 107 17.40 9.30 -10.01
N ASN A 108 16.82 8.09 -9.94
CA ASN A 108 15.90 7.56 -10.94
C ASN A 108 14.41 7.79 -10.61
N PHE A 109 14.11 8.33 -9.42
CA PHE A 109 12.75 8.39 -8.88
C PHE A 109 12.40 9.77 -8.31
N ARG A 110 13.14 10.82 -8.70
CA ARG A 110 12.94 12.19 -8.18
C ARG A 110 11.51 12.69 -8.36
N ASP A 111 10.90 12.36 -9.50
CA ASP A 111 9.57 12.88 -9.85
C ASP A 111 8.44 12.16 -9.09
N ILE A 112 8.65 10.88 -8.72
CA ILE A 112 7.59 10.04 -8.13
C ILE A 112 7.61 10.06 -6.59
N LEU A 113 8.78 10.30 -5.98
CA LEU A 113 8.93 10.31 -4.52
C LEU A 113 8.05 11.36 -3.81
N PRO A 114 8.01 12.63 -4.25
CA PRO A 114 7.14 13.64 -3.62
C PRO A 114 5.65 13.27 -3.71
N TRP A 115 5.23 12.66 -4.82
CA TRP A 115 3.86 12.18 -4.99
C TRP A 115 3.55 11.05 -4.01
N LEU A 116 4.42 10.05 -3.88
CA LEU A 116 4.25 8.95 -2.93
C LEU A 116 4.14 9.45 -1.49
N GLU A 117 5.01 10.39 -1.10
CA GLU A 117 5.02 10.99 0.24
C GLU A 117 3.74 11.78 0.51
N SER A 118 3.26 12.54 -0.49
CA SER A 118 1.98 13.24 -0.42
C SER A 118 0.81 12.26 -0.22
N MET A 119 0.78 11.14 -0.95
CA MET A 119 -0.27 10.12 -0.80
C MET A 119 -0.23 9.46 0.57
N GLN A 120 0.97 9.12 1.06
CA GLN A 120 1.12 8.56 2.39
C GLN A 120 0.65 9.55 3.48
N GLN A 121 0.94 10.84 3.33
CA GLN A 121 0.51 11.86 4.27
C GLN A 121 -1.01 12.09 4.24
N LYS A 122 -1.61 12.21 3.06
CA LYS A 122 -3.07 12.36 2.90
C LYS A 122 -3.82 11.19 3.53
N LEU A 123 -3.33 9.97 3.32
CA LEU A 123 -3.94 8.77 3.88
C LEU A 123 -3.83 8.73 5.41
N ARG A 124 -2.67 9.09 5.98
CA ARG A 124 -2.51 9.22 7.44
C ARG A 124 -3.44 10.29 8.03
N HIS A 125 -3.61 11.41 7.36
CA HIS A 125 -4.48 12.48 7.81
C HIS A 125 -5.95 12.04 7.81
N SER A 126 -6.42 11.44 6.71
CA SER A 126 -7.79 10.91 6.59
C SER A 126 -8.10 9.87 7.69
N VAL A 127 -7.16 8.95 7.95
CA VAL A 127 -7.32 7.97 9.04
C VAL A 127 -7.42 8.64 10.41
N ARG A 128 -6.60 9.66 10.68
CA ARG A 128 -6.65 10.41 11.94
C ARG A 128 -7.98 11.15 12.12
N GLU A 129 -8.49 11.80 11.07
CA GLU A 129 -9.79 12.47 11.11
C GLU A 129 -10.94 11.50 11.38
N MET A 130 -10.92 10.32 10.74
CA MET A 130 -11.92 9.28 11.00
C MET A 130 -11.87 8.79 12.45
N VAL A 131 -10.67 8.53 12.97
CA VAL A 131 -10.50 8.10 14.37
C VAL A 131 -10.98 9.17 15.35
N ALA A 132 -10.67 10.44 15.09
CA ALA A 132 -11.13 11.56 15.90
C ALA A 132 -12.66 11.67 15.92
N LYS A 133 -13.31 11.56 14.76
CA LYS A 133 -14.79 11.56 14.66
C LYS A 133 -15.41 10.41 15.47
N ILE A 134 -14.88 9.20 15.34
CA ILE A 134 -15.36 8.03 16.10
C ILE A 134 -15.19 8.23 17.61
N ALA A 135 -14.08 8.82 18.06
CA ALA A 135 -13.83 9.10 19.47
C ALA A 135 -14.83 10.12 20.04
N MET A 136 -15.11 11.19 19.29
CA MET A 136 -16.08 12.23 19.67
C MET A 136 -17.51 11.68 19.72
N ASP A 137 -17.90 10.84 18.77
CA ASP A 137 -19.23 10.21 18.76
C ASP A 137 -19.45 9.24 19.93
N LYS A 138 -18.39 8.57 20.39
CA LYS A 138 -18.45 7.70 21.57
C LYS A 138 -18.56 8.51 22.86
N GLN A 139 -17.85 9.64 22.96
CA GLN A 139 -17.96 10.56 24.09
C GLN A 139 -19.36 11.21 24.17
N GLY A 140 -19.92 11.65 23.04
CA GLY A 140 -21.29 12.20 22.99
C GLY A 140 -22.36 11.21 23.44
N ARG A 141 -22.22 9.93 23.09
CA ARG A 141 -23.13 8.86 23.54
C ARG A 141 -23.01 8.54 25.03
N HIS A 142 -21.81 8.58 25.59
CA HIS A 142 -21.62 8.41 27.04
C HIS A 142 -22.21 9.55 27.86
N ILE A 143 -22.14 10.80 27.37
CA ILE A 143 -22.69 11.97 28.08
C ILE A 143 -24.23 11.94 28.12
N ILE A 144 -24.89 11.45 27.07
CA ILE A 144 -26.35 11.31 27.03
C ILE A 144 -26.84 10.18 27.94
N ALA A 145 -26.07 9.08 28.07
CA ALA A 145 -26.42 7.96 28.95
C ALA A 145 -26.32 8.32 30.44
N VAL A 146 -25.41 9.22 30.83
CA VAL A 146 -25.24 9.66 32.24
C VAL A 146 -26.31 10.67 32.68
N LYS A 147 -26.92 11.43 31.75
CA LYS A 147 -27.97 12.41 32.06
C LYS A 147 -29.39 11.84 32.22
N LYS A 148 -29.55 10.51 32.19
CA LYS A 148 -30.86 9.83 32.25
C LYS A 148 -31.22 9.25 33.64
N TYR A 149 -30.51 9.64 34.69
CA TYR A 149 -30.82 9.24 36.07
C TYR A 149 -31.03 10.48 36.95
#